data_AF-A0AAN8JHZ0-F1
#
_entry.id   AF-A0AAN8JHZ0-F1
#
_cell.length_a   1.000
_cell.length_b   1.000
_cell.length_c   1.000
_cell.angle_alpha   90.00
_cell.angle_beta   90.00
_cell.angle_gamma   90.00
#
_symmetry.space_group_name_H-M   'P 1'
#
loop_
_entity.id
_entity.type
_entity.pdbx_description
1 polymer ?
#
loop_
_entity_poly.entity_id
_entity_poly.type
_entity_poly.pdbx_seq_one_letter_code
_entity_poly.pdbx_strand_id
1 'polypeptide(L)'
;MSQQRPKATNKASLLLLNDENEALFTLLGKGCVTLATGIVQLYLSDLQDNYRWNKRCCGVAAFVKDNTKRSYYIRVFDLKVSDELVEDKSSITVYIKVGN
;
A
#
# COMPACT_ATOMS: atom_id res chain seq x y z
N MET A 1 -12.67 -11.52 -31.99
CA MET A 1 -13.19 -11.57 -30.61
C MET A 1 -12.18 -10.90 -29.69
N SER A 2 -12.47 -9.69 -29.22
CA SER A 2 -11.62 -8.98 -28.27
C SER A 2 -11.67 -9.70 -26.93
N GLN A 3 -10.56 -10.32 -26.51
CA GLN A 3 -10.46 -10.87 -25.16
C GLN A 3 -10.58 -9.69 -24.17
N GLN A 4 -11.73 -9.58 -23.50
CA GLN A 4 -11.87 -8.66 -22.38
C GLN A 4 -10.92 -9.12 -21.29
N ARG A 5 -9.84 -8.36 -21.08
CA ARG A 5 -8.97 -8.58 -19.92
C ARG A 5 -9.84 -8.50 -18.66
N PRO A 6 -9.73 -9.47 -17.73
CA PRO A 6 -10.44 -9.39 -16.45
C PRO A 6 -10.19 -8.03 -15.82
N LYS A 7 -11.24 -7.37 -15.33
CA LYS A 7 -11.09 -6.15 -14.53
C LYS A 7 -10.15 -6.49 -13.38
N ALA A 8 -9.07 -5.70 -13.24
CA ALA A 8 -8.12 -5.91 -12.16
C ALA A 8 -8.86 -5.67 -10.82
N THR A 9 -8.96 -6.73 -10.02
CA THR A 9 -9.55 -6.69 -8.68
C THR A 9 -8.44 -6.48 -7.66
N ASN A 10 -8.71 -5.70 -6.62
CA ASN A 10 -7.77 -5.56 -5.50
C ASN A 10 -7.48 -6.93 -4.87
N LYS A 11 -6.22 -7.14 -4.47
CA LYS A 11 -5.76 -8.32 -3.74
C LYS A 11 -5.78 -8.02 -2.24
N ALA A 12 -6.76 -8.59 -1.55
CA ALA A 12 -6.96 -8.43 -0.12
C ALA A 12 -5.87 -9.14 0.71
N SER A 13 -5.66 -8.64 1.92
CA SER A 13 -4.88 -9.35 2.93
C SER A 13 -5.76 -10.36 3.66
N LEU A 14 -5.19 -11.54 3.95
CA LEU A 14 -5.84 -12.57 4.76
C LEU A 14 -5.88 -12.23 6.25
N LEU A 15 -5.04 -11.29 6.69
CA LEU A 15 -4.93 -10.89 8.10
C LEU A 15 -5.77 -9.66 8.46
N LEU A 16 -6.39 -9.04 7.45
CA LEU A 16 -7.34 -7.94 7.62
C LEU A 16 -8.76 -8.46 7.50
N LEU A 17 -9.68 -7.87 8.26
CA LEU A 17 -11.11 -8.04 8.08
C LEU A 17 -11.55 -7.51 6.70
N ASN A 18 -12.71 -7.95 6.24
CA ASN A 18 -13.25 -7.51 4.95
C ASN A 18 -13.43 -5.98 4.92
N ASP A 19 -14.01 -5.41 5.98
CA ASP A 19 -14.26 -3.97 6.07
C ASP A 19 -12.95 -3.16 6.09
N GLU A 20 -11.90 -3.67 6.74
CA GLU A 20 -10.56 -3.06 6.75
C GLU A 20 -9.93 -3.08 5.34
N ASN A 21 -10.09 -4.19 4.61
CA ASN A 21 -9.64 -4.29 3.22
C ASN A 21 -10.42 -3.30 2.32
N GLU A 22 -11.74 -3.22 2.45
CA GLU A 22 -12.59 -2.31 1.67
C GLU A 22 -12.25 -0.85 1.94
N ALA A 23 -12.02 -0.49 3.19
CA ALA A 23 -11.60 0.85 3.56
C ALA A 23 -10.22 1.19 2.98
N LEU A 24 -9.25 0.26 3.04
CA LEU A 24 -7.97 0.43 2.36
C LEU A 24 -8.14 0.65 0.85
N PHE A 25 -9.00 -0.13 0.18
CA PHE A 25 -9.24 0.03 -1.25
C PHE A 25 -9.87 1.37 -1.62
N THR A 26 -10.69 1.92 -0.72
CA THR A 26 -11.29 3.25 -0.86
C THR A 26 -10.21 4.34 -0.78
N LEU A 27 -9.23 4.18 0.11
CA LEU A 27 -8.10 5.12 0.27
C LEU A 27 -7.13 5.14 -0.93
N LEU A 28 -7.10 4.10 -1.77
CA LEU A 28 -6.21 4.08 -2.94
C LEU A 28 -6.58 5.12 -4.00
N GLY A 29 -7.87 5.47 -4.07
CA GLY A 29 -8.41 6.37 -5.08
C GLY A 29 -8.67 5.71 -6.44
N LYS A 30 -9.30 6.49 -7.33
CA LYS A 30 -9.76 5.99 -8.65
C LYS A 30 -8.58 5.57 -9.54
N GLY A 31 -8.74 4.44 -10.24
CA GLY A 31 -7.77 3.94 -11.22
C GLY A 31 -6.56 3.19 -10.63
N CYS A 32 -6.48 3.11 -9.31
CA CYS A 32 -5.48 2.34 -8.57
C CYS A 32 -6.03 0.96 -8.21
N VAL A 33 -5.18 -0.07 -8.30
CA VAL A 33 -5.51 -1.44 -7.89
C VAL A 33 -4.35 -2.07 -7.10
N THR A 34 -4.64 -2.79 -6.03
CA THR A 34 -3.63 -3.55 -5.30
C THR A 34 -3.31 -4.86 -6.02
N LEU A 35 -2.02 -5.14 -6.16
CA LEU A 35 -1.48 -6.42 -6.64
C LEU A 35 -1.11 -7.36 -5.48
N ALA A 36 -0.88 -6.80 -4.30
CA ALA A 36 -0.72 -7.51 -3.03
C ALA A 36 -1.01 -6.56 -1.87
N THR A 37 -1.57 -7.08 -0.78
CA THR A 37 -1.81 -6.33 0.46
C THR A 37 -1.48 -7.20 1.67
N GLY A 38 -0.80 -6.64 2.66
CA GLY A 38 -0.34 -7.39 3.83
C GLY A 38 0.02 -6.52 5.01
N ILE A 39 -0.06 -7.09 6.22
CA ILE A 39 0.41 -6.45 7.44
C ILE A 39 1.94 -6.42 7.45
N VAL A 40 2.51 -5.29 7.87
CA VAL A 40 3.96 -5.06 7.92
C VAL A 40 4.38 -4.34 9.19
N GLN A 41 5.65 -4.51 9.56
CA GLN A 41 6.35 -3.63 10.48
C GLN A 41 7.42 -2.87 9.70
N LEU A 42 7.28 -1.55 9.62
CA LEU A 42 8.19 -0.71 8.85
C LEU A 42 9.38 -0.31 9.70
N TYR A 43 10.57 -0.53 9.16
CA TYR A 43 11.82 -0.02 9.68
C TYR A 43 12.46 0.91 8.66
N LEU A 44 13.07 2.00 9.14
CA LEU A 44 13.85 2.92 8.32
C LEU A 44 15.28 2.97 8.86
N SER A 45 16.26 3.03 7.97
CA SER A 45 17.64 3.27 8.36
C SER A 45 17.86 4.75 8.68
N ASP A 46 18.72 5.04 9.65
CA ASP A 46 19.21 6.40 9.84
C ASP A 46 20.13 6.77 8.65
N LEU A 47 19.98 7.98 8.11
CA LEU A 47 20.83 8.48 7.01
C LEU A 47 22.29 8.63 7.43
N GLN A 48 22.55 8.82 8.74
CA GLN A 48 23.91 8.96 9.27
C GLN A 48 24.54 7.61 9.66
N ASP A 49 23.73 6.58 9.92
CA ASP A 49 24.20 5.25 10.33
C ASP A 49 23.37 4.17 9.61
N ASN A 50 23.81 3.81 8.41
CA ASN A 50 23.15 2.84 7.52
C ASN A 50 23.08 1.41 8.10
N TYR A 51 23.72 1.15 9.25
CA TYR A 51 23.72 -0.14 9.91
C TYR A 51 22.62 -0.26 10.98
N ARG A 52 21.92 0.84 11.31
CA ARG A 52 20.86 0.86 12.32
C ARG A 52 19.49 1.02 11.67
N TRP A 53 18.62 0.04 11.93
CA TRP A 53 17.21 0.06 11.52
C TRP A 53 16.33 0.43 12.70
N ASN A 54 15.57 1.51 12.57
CA ASN A 54 14.66 2.01 13.59
C ASN A 54 13.21 1.68 13.20
N LYS A 55 12.46 1.07 14.13
CA LYS A 55 11.04 0.77 13.92
C LYS A 55 10.27 2.09 13.79
N ARG A 56 9.55 2.26 12.69
CA ARG A 56 8.76 3.48 12.42
C ARG A 56 7.28 3.30 12.76
N CYS A 57 6.67 2.20 12.35
CA CYS A 57 5.26 1.86 12.61
C CYS A 57 4.96 0.38 12.33
N CYS A 58 3.77 -0.07 12.73
CA CYS A 58 3.14 -1.31 12.26
C CYS A 58 1.87 -0.93 11.49
N GLY A 59 1.63 -1.56 10.35
CA GLY A 59 0.53 -1.13 9.49
C GLY A 59 0.27 -2.07 8.33
N VAL A 60 -0.35 -1.55 7.28
CA VAL A 60 -0.65 -2.30 6.06
C VAL A 60 0.19 -1.79 4.90
N ALA A 61 0.91 -2.67 4.23
CA ALA A 61 1.52 -2.38 2.95
C ALA A 61 0.62 -2.85 1.80
N ALA A 62 0.48 -2.03 0.77
CA ALA A 62 -0.14 -2.38 -0.50
C ALA A 62 0.83 -2.14 -1.65
N PHE A 63 1.02 -3.15 -2.49
CA PHE A 63 1.66 -2.97 -3.79
C PHE A 63 0.62 -2.52 -4.80
N VAL A 64 0.73 -1.28 -5.27
CA VAL A 64 -0.32 -0.62 -6.04
C VAL A 64 0.13 -0.38 -7.47
N LYS A 65 -0.77 -0.68 -8.40
CA LYS A 65 -0.69 -0.28 -9.81
C LYS A 65 -1.63 0.89 -10.04
N ASP A 66 -1.08 2.03 -10.42
CA ASP A 66 -1.86 3.18 -10.89
C ASP A 66 -1.94 3.15 -12.41
N ASN A 67 -3.13 2.80 -12.92
CA ASN A 67 -3.35 2.71 -14.36
C ASN A 67 -3.40 4.09 -15.04
N THR A 68 -3.75 5.14 -14.30
CA THR A 68 -3.83 6.51 -14.83
C THR A 68 -2.45 7.08 -15.09
N LYS A 69 -1.51 6.83 -14.16
CA LYS A 69 -0.12 7.29 -14.25
C LYS A 69 0.82 6.27 -14.89
N ARG A 70 0.33 5.06 -15.19
CA ARG A 70 1.13 3.92 -15.67
C ARG A 70 2.32 3.64 -14.74
N SER A 71 2.10 3.78 -13.44
CA SER A 71 3.16 3.69 -12.43
C SER A 71 2.81 2.64 -11.37
N TYR A 72 3.84 2.24 -10.64
CA TYR A 72 3.75 1.28 -9.56
C TYR A 72 4.39 1.88 -8.32
N TYR A 73 3.78 1.64 -7.16
CA TYR A 73 4.31 2.10 -5.90
C TYR A 73 3.88 1.17 -4.75
N ILE A 74 4.65 1.21 -3.67
CA ILE A 74 4.27 0.59 -2.41
C ILE A 74 3.76 1.71 -1.49
N ARG A 75 2.55 1.55 -0.96
CA ARG A 75 2.01 2.43 0.09
C ARG A 75 1.97 1.68 1.40
N VAL A 76 2.44 2.31 2.48
CA VAL A 76 2.30 1.82 3.85
C VAL A 76 1.33 2.74 4.58
N PHE A 77 0.26 2.17 5.11
CA PHE A 77 -0.77 2.81 5.91
C PHE A 77 -0.56 2.43 7.38
N ASP A 78 -0.58 3.39 8.29
CA ASP A 78 -0.48 3.11 9.72
C ASP A 78 -1.81 2.58 10.24
N LEU A 79 -1.79 1.56 11.11
CA LEU A 79 -3.00 1.07 11.78
C LEU A 79 -3.16 1.86 13.09
N LYS A 80 -3.92 2.96 13.08
CA LYS A 80 -4.25 3.66 14.33
C LYS A 80 -5.41 2.95 15.03
N VAL A 81 -5.32 2.82 16.36
CA VAL A 81 -6.29 2.13 17.25
C VAL A 81 -7.59 2.93 17.44
N SER A 82 -8.05 3.61 16.41
CA SER A 82 -9.34 4.31 16.40
C SER A 82 -10.03 3.93 15.11
N ASP A 83 -11.28 3.47 15.18
CA ASP A 83 -12.18 3.00 14.09
C ASP A 83 -12.39 3.99 12.92
N GLU A 84 -11.54 5.00 12.74
CA GLU A 84 -11.50 5.90 11.59
C GLU A 84 -10.17 5.77 10.85
N LEU A 85 -10.23 5.17 9.67
CA LEU A 85 -9.16 5.17 8.68
C LEU A 85 -9.07 6.56 8.03
N VAL A 86 -8.45 7.49 8.73
CA VAL A 86 -8.06 8.80 8.17
C VAL A 86 -6.78 8.62 7.34
N GLU A 87 -6.67 9.31 6.21
CA GLU A 87 -5.41 9.43 5.46
C GLU A 87 -4.38 10.13 6.36
N ASP A 88 -3.69 9.35 7.16
CA ASP A 88 -2.72 9.87 8.11
C ASP A 88 -1.54 10.45 7.33
N LYS A 89 -1.04 11.62 7.76
CA LYS A 89 0.17 12.25 7.20
C LYS A 89 1.43 11.37 7.33
N SER A 90 1.30 10.21 7.98
CA SER A 90 2.30 9.17 8.14
C SER A 90 2.39 8.18 6.98
N SER A 91 1.50 8.25 5.98
CA SER A 91 1.55 7.28 4.87
C SER A 91 2.85 7.43 4.09
N ILE A 92 3.58 6.32 3.96
CA ILE A 92 4.84 6.30 3.22
C ILE A 92 4.55 5.69 1.85
N THR A 93 4.86 6.45 0.80
CA THR A 93 4.75 6.00 -0.59
C THR A 93 6.15 5.86 -1.18
N VAL A 94 6.50 4.65 -1.61
CA VAL A 94 7.75 4.35 -2.31
C VAL A 94 7.43 4.10 -3.78
N TYR A 95 7.99 4.90 -4.68
CA TYR A 95 7.82 4.72 -6.12
C TYR A 95 8.78 3.67 -6.66
N ILE A 96 8.25 2.74 -7.46
CA ILE A 96 9.07 1.77 -8.16
C ILE A 96 9.45 2.36 -9.52
N LYS A 97 10.73 2.70 -9.68
CA LYS A 97 11.28 3.05 -10.98
C LYS A 97 11.69 1.76 -11.69
N VAL A 98 10.94 1.38 -12.73
CA VAL A 98 11.36 0.30 -13.64
C VAL A 98 12.46 0.89 -14.53
N GLY A 99 13.67 0.35 -14.44
CA GLY A 99 14.79 0.74 -15.29
C GLY A 99 14.53 0.36 -16.76
N ASN A 100 15.07 1.17 -17.68
CA ASN A 100 15.16 0.80 -19.10
C ASN A 100 16.25 -0.23 -19.32
#